data_AF-A0A0R2DP09-F1
#
_entry.id   AF-A0A0R2DP09-F1
#
_cell.length_a   1.000
_cell.length_b   1.000
_cell.length_c   1.000
_cell.angle_alpha   90.00
_cell.angle_beta   90.00
_cell.angle_gamma   90.00
#
_symmetry.space_group_name_H-M   'P 1'
#
loop_
_entity.id
_entity.type
_entity.pdbx_description
1 polymer ?
#
loop_
_entity_poly.entity_id
_entity_poly.type
_entity_poly.pdbx_seq_one_letter_code
_entity_poly.pdbx_strand_id
1 'polypeptide(L)'
;MMKKVAMIAAAAAMVLPLGIGTIAPMDAGVTAFAATKAAAKAVTYNLISSKSLKKTAYHVKSGKPALYNAKFAADKAKVTLTKKGSLAGGATYYATKKIVIKANGKNVSRVYVTSANGKVKGWVALSTLTAGKFMAADGNKKGNSFTLVSAANIKKSAYHFKSGDPVYYAGKFAADKSKVSLVKKGKLANSKTYYATKKITIKKAKKNVKYLYVTSGKIKGWVLASHLTAGKFMAAD
;
A
#
# COMPACT_ATOMS: atom_id res chain seq x y z
N MET A 1 -36.44 34.01 24.26
CA MET A 1 -35.85 33.36 25.45
C MET A 1 -34.34 33.26 25.29
N MET A 2 -33.59 33.92 26.17
CA MET A 2 -32.13 33.95 26.22
C MET A 2 -31.57 32.64 26.80
N LYS A 3 -30.45 32.14 26.26
CA LYS A 3 -29.42 31.48 27.08
C LYS A 3 -28.06 32.05 26.70
N LYS A 4 -27.63 32.99 27.55
CA LYS A 4 -26.25 33.49 27.66
C LYS A 4 -25.37 32.35 28.19
N VAL A 5 -24.17 32.16 27.65
CA VAL A 5 -23.07 31.52 28.39
C VAL A 5 -21.79 32.32 28.17
N ALA A 6 -21.32 32.81 29.31
CA ALA A 6 -20.12 33.53 29.70
C ALA A 6 -18.90 33.55 28.77
N MET A 7 -18.38 34.77 28.60
CA MET A 7 -16.96 35.06 28.49
C MET A 7 -16.20 34.45 29.67
N ILE A 8 -15.04 33.85 29.40
CA ILE A 8 -13.94 33.83 30.37
C ILE A 8 -12.73 34.41 29.65
N ALA A 9 -12.37 35.62 30.06
CA ALA A 9 -11.07 36.20 29.81
C ALA A 9 -10.04 35.46 30.67
N ALA A 10 -8.99 34.94 30.04
CA ALA A 10 -7.76 34.59 30.71
C ALA A 10 -6.66 35.46 30.09
N ALA A 11 -6.42 36.60 30.73
CA ALA A 11 -5.18 37.32 30.59
C ALA A 11 -4.12 36.57 31.41
N ALA A 12 -3.09 36.07 30.74
CA ALA A 12 -1.83 35.70 31.37
C ALA A 12 -0.71 36.35 30.56
N ALA A 13 0.20 36.95 31.30
CA ALA A 13 1.10 38.00 30.87
C ALA A 13 2.22 37.53 29.93
N MET A 14 2.74 38.54 29.22
CA MET A 14 4.04 38.65 28.56
C MET A 14 5.11 37.63 28.99
N VAL A 15 5.78 37.01 28.02
CA VAL A 15 7.25 37.09 27.83
C VAL A 15 7.56 36.74 26.37
N LEU A 16 8.04 37.74 25.63
CA LEU A 16 8.83 37.55 24.41
C LEU A 16 10.27 37.24 24.84
N PRO A 17 10.92 36.14 24.40
CA PRO A 17 12.37 36.10 24.40
C PRO A 17 12.85 36.83 23.14
N LEU A 18 13.15 38.11 23.32
CA LEU A 18 14.13 38.82 22.50
C LEU A 18 15.48 38.10 22.64
N GLY A 19 16.27 38.08 21.56
CA GLY A 19 17.42 37.21 21.41
C GLY A 19 18.63 37.49 22.30
N ILE A 20 19.62 36.61 22.11
CA ILE A 20 21.08 36.75 22.29
C ILE A 20 21.57 37.15 23.70
N GLY A 21 22.25 36.21 24.34
CA GLY A 21 23.13 36.47 25.49
C GLY A 21 23.92 35.22 25.86
N THR A 22 25.23 35.27 25.62
CA THR A 22 26.21 34.28 26.08
C THR A 22 26.35 34.31 27.61
N ILE A 23 26.22 33.17 28.29
CA ILE A 23 26.80 32.93 29.61
C ILE A 23 27.22 31.45 29.75
N ALA A 24 28.40 31.26 30.35
CA ALA A 24 29.14 30.03 30.54
C ALA A 24 28.49 29.09 31.59
N PRO A 25 29.01 27.85 31.78
CA PRO A 25 28.22 26.68 32.16
C PRO A 25 28.12 26.50 33.67
N MET A 26 26.99 25.96 34.15
CA MET A 26 27.00 25.10 35.32
C MET A 26 25.73 24.25 35.44
N ASP A 27 26.01 22.97 35.68
CA ASP A 27 25.20 21.90 36.24
C ASP A 27 24.15 21.14 35.42
N ALA A 28 24.31 19.82 35.50
CA ALA A 28 23.80 18.80 34.63
C ALA A 28 22.37 18.37 35.02
N GLY A 29 21.39 19.20 34.67
CA GLY A 29 20.00 18.75 34.54
C GLY A 29 19.72 18.38 33.09
N VAL A 30 19.70 17.10 32.75
CA VAL A 30 19.26 16.61 31.42
C VAL A 30 17.78 16.94 31.24
N THR A 31 17.50 18.16 30.82
CA THR A 31 16.21 18.56 30.28
C THR A 31 16.14 17.97 28.88
N ALA A 32 15.34 16.91 28.75
CA ALA A 32 14.99 16.36 27.45
C ALA A 32 14.31 17.48 26.64
N PHE A 33 15.04 18.07 25.70
CA PHE A 33 14.48 18.97 24.71
C PHE A 33 13.46 18.18 23.91
N ALA A 34 12.18 18.33 24.27
CA ALA A 34 11.08 17.91 23.42
C ALA A 34 11.24 18.65 22.09
N ALA A 35 11.69 17.94 21.05
CA ALA A 35 11.84 18.50 19.72
C ALA A 35 10.49 19.04 19.26
N THR A 36 10.29 20.34 19.39
CA THR A 36 9.10 21.05 18.92
C THR A 36 9.11 20.96 17.41
N LYS A 37 8.28 20.06 16.88
CA LYS A 37 8.09 19.89 15.44
C LYS A 37 7.68 21.24 14.85
N ALA A 38 8.55 21.83 14.05
CA ALA A 38 8.31 23.10 13.39
C ALA A 38 6.92 23.13 12.73
N ALA A 39 6.14 24.17 13.03
CA ALA A 39 4.79 24.32 12.51
C ALA A 39 4.83 24.33 10.98
N ALA A 40 3.98 23.51 10.35
CA ALA A 40 3.91 23.44 8.90
C ALA A 40 3.45 24.78 8.33
N LYS A 41 4.25 25.40 7.46
CA LYS A 41 3.91 26.66 6.78
C LYS A 41 2.56 26.51 6.06
N ALA A 42 1.64 27.41 6.39
CA ALA A 42 0.33 27.51 5.75
C ALA A 42 0.41 28.51 4.58
N VAL A 43 -0.25 28.20 3.47
CA VAL A 43 -0.27 29.07 2.28
C VAL A 43 -1.70 29.31 1.84
N THR A 44 -2.07 30.58 1.65
CA THR A 44 -3.41 30.99 1.25
C THR A 44 -3.47 31.23 -0.26
N TYR A 45 -4.53 30.71 -0.89
CA TYR A 45 -4.80 30.86 -2.31
C TYR A 45 -6.21 31.40 -2.54
N ASN A 46 -6.42 32.06 -3.67
CA ASN A 46 -7.76 32.41 -4.14
C ASN A 46 -8.47 31.13 -4.61
N LEU A 47 -9.68 30.92 -4.12
CA LEU A 47 -10.55 29.83 -4.52
C LEU A 47 -11.35 30.27 -5.76
N ILE A 48 -11.21 29.53 -6.84
CA ILE A 48 -11.92 29.79 -8.11
C ILE A 48 -13.23 29.02 -8.15
N SER A 49 -13.22 27.77 -7.70
CA SER A 49 -14.44 26.97 -7.61
C SER A 49 -14.31 25.85 -6.57
N SER A 50 -15.46 25.41 -6.08
CA SER A 50 -15.60 24.26 -5.19
C SER A 50 -16.85 23.48 -5.57
N LYS A 51 -16.72 22.16 -5.73
CA LYS A 51 -17.85 21.27 -6.02
C LYS A 51 -17.72 19.91 -5.35
N SER A 52 -18.86 19.32 -5.03
CA SER A 52 -18.95 17.91 -4.66
C SER A 52 -18.77 17.02 -5.89
N LEU A 53 -18.21 15.84 -5.68
CA LEU A 53 -18.05 14.81 -6.70
C LEU A 53 -18.79 13.55 -6.25
N LYS A 54 -19.31 12.78 -7.22
CA LYS A 54 -19.62 11.36 -6.98
C LYS A 54 -18.33 10.69 -6.47
N LYS A 55 -18.47 9.75 -5.52
CA LYS A 55 -17.31 9.03 -4.96
C LYS A 55 -16.55 8.32 -6.08
N THR A 56 -15.36 8.80 -6.39
CA THR A 56 -14.52 8.27 -7.47
C THR A 56 -13.22 7.71 -6.90
N ALA A 57 -12.83 6.51 -7.33
CA ALA A 57 -11.57 5.90 -6.94
C ALA A 57 -10.40 6.54 -7.71
N TYR A 58 -9.29 6.75 -7.01
CA TYR A 58 -8.02 7.22 -7.56
C TYR A 58 -6.87 6.45 -6.91
N HIS A 59 -5.73 6.45 -7.58
CA HIS A 59 -4.45 6.03 -7.02
C HIS A 59 -3.35 7.01 -7.40
N VAL A 60 -2.25 6.99 -6.65
CA VAL A 60 -1.09 7.86 -6.92
C VAL A 60 -0.42 7.42 -8.22
N LYS A 61 -0.20 8.36 -9.13
CA LYS A 61 0.46 8.11 -10.42
C LYS A 61 1.94 7.73 -10.23
N SER A 62 2.67 8.54 -9.47
CA SER A 62 4.06 8.31 -9.09
C SER A 62 4.46 9.19 -7.91
N GLY A 63 5.58 8.85 -7.26
CA GLY A 63 6.15 9.64 -6.17
C GLY A 63 5.33 9.63 -4.87
N LYS A 64 5.49 10.70 -4.08
CA LYS A 64 4.84 10.90 -2.77
C LYS A 64 4.11 12.24 -2.77
N PRO A 65 2.94 12.34 -3.43
CA PRO A 65 2.27 13.62 -3.58
C PRO A 65 1.84 14.18 -2.22
N ALA A 66 2.02 15.47 -2.04
CA ALA A 66 1.76 16.14 -0.77
C ALA A 66 0.26 16.19 -0.46
N LEU A 67 -0.06 15.85 0.79
CA LEU A 67 -1.41 15.87 1.36
C LEU A 67 -1.57 17.10 2.24
N TYR A 68 -2.65 17.84 2.04
CA TYR A 68 -2.91 19.11 2.73
C TYR A 68 -4.21 19.07 3.54
N ASN A 69 -4.23 19.77 4.67
CA ASN A 69 -5.47 20.25 5.27
C ASN A 69 -5.87 21.55 4.57
N ALA A 70 -7.17 21.82 4.48
CA ALA A 70 -7.68 23.09 3.94
C ALA A 70 -8.59 23.76 4.95
N LYS A 71 -8.40 25.06 5.14
CA LYS A 71 -9.32 25.96 5.83
C LYS A 71 -9.88 26.95 4.81
N PHE A 72 -11.20 26.93 4.62
CA PHE A 72 -11.89 27.85 3.71
C PHE A 72 -12.26 29.12 4.47
N ALA A 73 -12.11 30.29 3.84
CA ALA A 73 -12.65 31.53 4.35
C ALA A 73 -14.18 31.48 4.36
N ALA A 74 -14.82 32.27 5.24
CA ALA A 74 -16.27 32.26 5.43
C ALA A 74 -17.03 32.63 4.14
N ASP A 75 -16.50 33.60 3.41
CA ASP A 75 -16.96 34.06 2.08
C ASP A 75 -16.65 33.08 0.94
N LYS A 76 -15.88 32.01 1.21
CA LYS A 76 -15.35 31.05 0.23
C LYS A 76 -14.50 31.68 -0.89
N ALA A 77 -13.98 32.90 -0.72
CA ALA A 77 -13.10 33.52 -1.70
C ALA A 77 -11.67 32.97 -1.64
N LYS A 78 -11.25 32.47 -0.47
CA LYS A 78 -9.88 31.98 -0.21
C LYS A 78 -9.86 30.62 0.47
N VAL A 79 -8.76 29.90 0.23
CA VAL A 79 -8.46 28.64 0.91
C VAL A 79 -7.01 28.63 1.40
N THR A 80 -6.83 28.34 2.68
CA THR A 80 -5.53 28.16 3.32
C THR A 80 -5.19 26.68 3.34
N LEU A 81 -4.07 26.30 2.73
CA LEU A 81 -3.56 24.94 2.69
C LEU A 81 -2.37 24.78 3.63
N THR A 82 -2.44 23.78 4.50
CA THR A 82 -1.33 23.42 5.41
C THR A 82 -0.90 21.99 5.11
N LYS A 83 0.40 21.78 4.83
CA LYS A 83 0.92 20.44 4.53
C LYS A 83 0.78 19.55 5.75
N LYS A 84 0.08 18.44 5.58
CA LYS A 84 -0.15 17.41 6.61
C LYS A 84 0.78 16.22 6.47
N GLY A 85 1.16 15.89 5.23
CA GLY A 85 2.00 14.74 4.92
C GLY A 85 2.06 14.46 3.42
N SER A 86 2.07 13.18 3.06
CA SER A 86 2.03 12.71 1.67
C SER A 86 1.14 11.49 1.54
N LEU A 87 0.59 11.26 0.35
CA LEU A 87 -0.06 9.99 0.03
C LEU A 87 0.98 8.91 -0.26
N ALA A 88 0.66 7.68 0.14
CA ALA A 88 1.44 6.52 -0.21
C ALA A 88 1.06 6.05 -1.62
N GLY A 89 2.06 5.57 -2.37
CA GLY A 89 1.81 4.77 -3.57
C GLY A 89 1.20 3.42 -3.22
N GLY A 90 0.66 2.73 -4.23
CA GLY A 90 0.17 1.37 -4.06
C GLY A 90 -1.15 1.23 -3.28
N ALA A 91 -1.88 2.32 -3.11
CA ALA A 91 -3.16 2.36 -2.39
C ALA A 91 -4.26 3.01 -3.23
N THR A 92 -5.49 2.58 -2.97
CA THR A 92 -6.69 3.22 -3.53
C THR A 92 -7.22 4.26 -2.55
N TYR A 93 -7.53 5.45 -3.07
CA TYR A 93 -8.16 6.55 -2.37
C TYR A 93 -9.48 6.93 -3.05
N TYR A 94 -10.41 7.49 -2.28
CA TYR A 94 -11.70 7.91 -2.80
C TYR A 94 -11.82 9.43 -2.72
N ALA A 95 -12.02 10.07 -3.87
CA ALA A 95 -12.28 11.49 -3.96
C ALA A 95 -13.78 11.79 -3.89
N THR A 96 -14.16 12.80 -3.11
CA THR A 96 -15.57 13.22 -2.94
C THR A 96 -15.79 14.71 -3.14
N LYS A 97 -14.74 15.52 -3.17
CA LYS A 97 -14.81 16.97 -3.42
C LYS A 97 -13.69 17.40 -4.35
N LYS A 98 -13.92 18.46 -5.12
CA LYS A 98 -12.94 19.10 -6.00
C LYS A 98 -12.96 20.61 -5.77
N ILE A 99 -11.79 21.20 -5.72
CA ILE A 99 -11.59 22.65 -5.73
C ILE A 99 -10.63 23.03 -6.86
N VAL A 100 -10.76 24.25 -7.35
CA VAL A 100 -9.78 24.89 -8.23
C VAL A 100 -9.27 26.13 -7.52
N ILE A 101 -7.95 26.22 -7.38
CA ILE A 101 -7.28 27.38 -6.77
C ILE A 101 -6.43 28.10 -7.81
N LYS A 102 -6.20 29.40 -7.63
CA LYS A 102 -5.22 30.15 -8.41
C LYS A 102 -3.88 30.14 -7.66
N ALA A 103 -2.90 29.43 -8.19
CA ALA A 103 -1.54 29.34 -7.64
C ALA A 103 -0.55 29.79 -8.71
N ASN A 104 0.27 30.80 -8.40
CA ASN A 104 1.23 31.40 -9.33
C ASN A 104 0.59 31.74 -10.70
N GLY A 105 -0.58 32.38 -10.66
CA GLY A 105 -1.33 32.75 -11.86
C GLY A 105 -2.07 31.61 -12.57
N LYS A 106 -1.80 30.33 -12.23
CA LYS A 106 -2.38 29.16 -12.89
C LYS A 106 -3.49 28.51 -12.07
N ASN A 107 -4.47 27.93 -12.76
CA ASN A 107 -5.54 27.17 -12.15
C ASN A 107 -5.06 25.76 -11.79
N VAL A 108 -5.09 25.41 -10.50
CA VAL A 108 -4.69 24.10 -10.00
C VAL A 108 -5.88 23.39 -9.40
N SER A 109 -6.25 22.25 -10.00
CA SER A 109 -7.29 21.38 -9.47
C SER A 109 -6.76 20.53 -8.32
N ARG A 110 -7.48 20.55 -7.19
CA ARG A 110 -7.23 19.67 -6.04
C ARG A 110 -8.48 18.88 -5.69
N VAL A 111 -8.29 17.66 -5.22
CA VAL A 111 -9.38 16.79 -4.78
C VAL A 111 -9.20 16.40 -3.32
N TYR A 112 -10.32 16.29 -2.60
CA TYR A 112 -10.35 15.78 -1.24
C TYR A 112 -10.46 14.26 -1.30
N VAL A 113 -9.41 13.58 -0.85
CA VAL A 113 -9.29 12.12 -0.87
C VAL A 113 -9.44 11.54 0.53
N THR A 114 -9.99 10.33 0.62
CA THR A 114 -10.07 9.53 1.85
C THR A 114 -9.69 8.08 1.56
N SER A 115 -8.88 7.45 2.42
CA SER A 115 -8.57 6.02 2.35
C SER A 115 -9.77 5.17 2.74
N ALA A 116 -9.79 3.88 2.35
CA ALA A 116 -10.88 2.97 2.68
C ALA A 116 -11.16 2.87 4.20
N ASN A 117 -10.11 2.93 5.03
CA ASN A 117 -10.21 2.91 6.50
C ASN A 117 -10.40 4.30 7.13
N GLY A 118 -10.58 5.37 6.34
CA GLY A 118 -10.78 6.73 6.84
C GLY A 118 -9.57 7.41 7.49
N LYS A 119 -8.46 6.69 7.73
CA LYS A 119 -7.28 7.20 8.47
C LYS A 119 -6.54 8.29 7.69
N VAL A 120 -6.43 8.15 6.37
CA VAL A 120 -5.76 9.13 5.50
C VAL A 120 -6.83 9.95 4.80
N LYS A 121 -6.88 11.24 5.12
CA LYS A 121 -7.78 12.21 4.48
C LYS A 121 -7.15 13.58 4.33
N GLY A 122 -7.46 14.27 3.23
CA GLY A 122 -6.95 15.61 2.92
C GLY A 122 -7.05 15.96 1.44
N TRP A 123 -6.52 17.13 1.08
CA TRP A 123 -6.50 17.67 -0.28
C TRP A 123 -5.18 17.35 -0.98
N VAL A 124 -5.26 16.89 -2.22
CA VAL A 124 -4.10 16.56 -3.07
C VAL A 124 -4.31 17.12 -4.47
N ALA A 125 -3.22 17.42 -5.18
CA ALA A 125 -3.28 17.87 -6.57
C ALA A 125 -3.79 16.74 -7.48
N LEU A 126 -4.83 17.03 -8.27
CA LEU A 126 -5.45 16.04 -9.15
C LEU A 126 -4.47 15.50 -10.21
N SER A 127 -3.53 16.34 -10.68
CA SER A 127 -2.49 15.96 -11.66
C SER A 127 -1.54 14.86 -11.17
N THR A 128 -1.47 14.61 -9.86
CA THR A 128 -0.64 13.56 -9.25
C THR A 128 -1.37 12.22 -9.07
N LEU A 129 -2.64 12.16 -9.49
CA LEU A 129 -3.50 11.00 -9.35
C LEU A 129 -3.91 10.45 -10.72
N THR A 130 -4.15 9.14 -10.75
CA THR A 130 -4.76 8.44 -11.87
C THR A 130 -6.13 7.93 -11.40
N ALA A 131 -7.16 8.12 -12.23
CA ALA A 131 -8.50 7.62 -11.94
C ALA A 131 -8.53 6.08 -11.95
N GLY A 132 -9.34 5.49 -11.07
CA GLY A 132 -9.47 4.04 -10.92
C GLY A 132 -8.84 3.50 -9.64
N LYS A 133 -9.24 2.28 -9.27
CA LYS A 133 -8.66 1.56 -8.12
C LYS A 133 -7.21 1.20 -8.45
N PHE A 134 -6.33 1.31 -7.47
CA PHE A 134 -5.00 0.74 -7.59
C PHE A 134 -5.14 -0.78 -7.71
N MET A 135 -4.71 -1.31 -8.85
CA MET A 135 -4.46 -2.73 -9.01
C MET A 135 -2.95 -2.87 -8.96
N ALA A 136 -2.44 -3.57 -7.95
CA ALA A 136 -1.08 -4.05 -8.04
C ALA A 136 -1.02 -4.88 -9.32
N ALA A 137 -0.17 -4.50 -10.27
CA ALA A 137 0.31 -5.48 -11.23
C ALA A 137 0.72 -6.70 -10.40
N ASP A 138 0.28 -7.89 -10.83
CA ASP A 138 0.60 -9.17 -10.20
C ASP A 138 2.08 -9.14 -9.87
N GLY A 139 2.40 -8.77 -8.62
CA GLY A 139 3.69 -8.16 -8.36
C GLY A 139 4.77 -9.14 -8.79
N ASN A 140 5.93 -8.64 -9.20
CA ASN A 140 7.16 -9.41 -9.02
C ASN A 140 7.34 -9.65 -7.50
N LYS A 141 6.46 -10.47 -6.91
CA LYS A 141 6.62 -11.05 -5.59
C LYS A 141 7.91 -11.83 -5.75
N LYS A 142 8.97 -11.33 -5.12
CA LYS A 142 10.30 -11.91 -5.20
C LYS A 142 10.17 -13.38 -4.77
N GLY A 143 10.20 -14.26 -5.76
CA GLY A 143 10.21 -15.69 -5.51
C GLY A 143 11.50 -16.06 -4.83
N ASN A 144 11.47 -17.08 -3.99
CA ASN A 144 12.71 -17.66 -3.51
C ASN A 144 13.38 -18.35 -4.71
N SER A 145 14.64 -18.01 -4.96
CA SER A 145 15.46 -18.61 -6.00
C SER A 145 16.21 -19.80 -5.42
N PHE A 146 16.15 -20.93 -6.10
CA PHE A 146 16.78 -22.17 -5.69
C PHE A 146 17.66 -22.71 -6.80
N THR A 147 18.72 -23.43 -6.42
CA THR A 147 19.50 -24.20 -7.39
C THR A 147 18.64 -25.34 -7.92
N LEU A 148 18.54 -25.44 -9.23
CA LEU A 148 17.83 -26.52 -9.90
C LEU A 148 18.77 -27.72 -9.98
N VAL A 149 18.35 -28.84 -9.40
CA VAL A 149 19.10 -30.10 -9.44
C VAL A 149 18.69 -30.92 -10.67
N SER A 150 17.39 -30.95 -10.97
CA SER A 150 16.87 -31.61 -12.17
C SER A 150 15.51 -31.07 -12.58
N ALA A 151 15.20 -31.18 -13.88
CA ALA A 151 13.89 -30.90 -14.45
C ALA A 151 13.57 -31.95 -15.51
N ALA A 152 12.37 -32.52 -15.46
CA ALA A 152 11.92 -33.53 -16.41
C ALA A 152 10.42 -33.43 -16.69
N ASN A 153 10.02 -33.78 -17.90
CA ASN A 153 8.64 -34.11 -18.20
C ASN A 153 8.35 -35.53 -17.69
N ILE A 154 7.12 -35.77 -17.26
CA ILE A 154 6.66 -37.07 -16.78
C ILE A 154 5.35 -37.44 -17.49
N LYS A 155 5.05 -38.74 -17.55
CA LYS A 155 3.74 -39.21 -17.98
C LYS A 155 2.67 -38.54 -17.11
N LYS A 156 1.55 -38.16 -17.74
CA LYS A 156 0.43 -37.50 -17.06
C LYS A 156 -0.11 -38.42 -15.98
N SER A 157 -0.08 -37.99 -14.72
CA SER A 157 -0.58 -38.76 -13.59
C SER A 157 -1.52 -37.90 -12.74
N ALA A 158 -2.56 -38.54 -12.19
CA ALA A 158 -3.53 -37.90 -11.31
C ALA A 158 -3.01 -37.83 -9.87
N TYR A 159 -3.33 -36.73 -9.19
CA TYR A 159 -3.01 -36.47 -7.81
C TYR A 159 -4.17 -35.78 -7.10
N HIS A 160 -4.26 -35.98 -5.80
CA HIS A 160 -5.12 -35.22 -4.90
C HIS A 160 -4.33 -34.88 -3.63
N PHE A 161 -4.94 -34.15 -2.70
CA PHE A 161 -4.39 -33.92 -1.37
C PHE A 161 -5.51 -34.04 -0.34
N LYS A 162 -5.19 -34.56 0.85
CA LYS A 162 -6.19 -34.86 1.89
C LYS A 162 -6.41 -33.71 2.87
N SER A 163 -5.38 -32.92 3.15
CA SER A 163 -5.46 -31.81 4.12
C SER A 163 -4.36 -30.76 3.88
N GLY A 164 -4.51 -29.61 4.54
CA GLY A 164 -3.45 -28.60 4.63
C GLY A 164 -3.34 -27.61 3.45
N ASP A 165 -4.31 -27.59 2.53
CA ASP A 165 -4.39 -26.70 1.37
C ASP A 165 -3.02 -26.34 0.76
N PRO A 166 -2.38 -27.28 0.04
CA PRO A 166 -1.01 -27.11 -0.39
C PRO A 166 -0.86 -25.90 -1.30
N VAL A 167 0.20 -25.15 -1.06
CA VAL A 167 0.52 -23.94 -1.83
C VAL A 167 1.04 -24.34 -3.20
N TYR A 168 0.58 -23.64 -4.24
CA TYR A 168 1.14 -23.74 -5.58
C TYR A 168 1.90 -22.47 -5.99
N TYR A 169 2.94 -22.66 -6.79
CA TYR A 169 3.91 -21.64 -7.16
C TYR A 169 4.00 -21.49 -8.68
N ALA A 170 4.16 -20.25 -9.17
CA ALA A 170 4.69 -20.01 -10.51
C ALA A 170 6.20 -20.20 -10.50
N GLY A 171 6.74 -20.93 -11.47
CA GLY A 171 8.18 -21.15 -11.62
C GLY A 171 8.75 -20.34 -12.76
N LYS A 172 9.81 -19.57 -12.50
CA LYS A 172 10.62 -18.90 -13.52
C LYS A 172 12.01 -19.53 -13.52
N PHE A 173 12.36 -20.20 -14.60
CA PHE A 173 13.66 -20.84 -14.79
C PHE A 173 14.66 -19.84 -15.34
N ALA A 174 15.91 -19.92 -14.88
CA ALA A 174 17.02 -19.22 -15.54
C ALA A 174 17.25 -19.82 -16.93
N ALA A 175 17.79 -19.02 -17.86
CA ALA A 175 17.99 -19.43 -19.25
C ALA A 175 18.92 -20.65 -19.37
N ASP A 176 19.96 -20.67 -18.54
CA ASP A 176 20.93 -21.75 -18.38
C ASP A 176 20.39 -22.96 -17.58
N LYS A 177 19.15 -22.88 -17.08
CA LYS A 177 18.51 -23.86 -16.19
C LYS A 177 19.27 -24.16 -14.90
N SER A 178 20.18 -23.29 -14.45
CA SER A 178 20.90 -23.49 -13.18
C SER A 178 20.02 -23.21 -11.95
N LYS A 179 19.02 -22.33 -12.10
CA LYS A 179 18.16 -21.85 -11.02
C LYS A 179 16.70 -21.81 -11.40
N VAL A 180 15.83 -21.91 -10.38
CA VAL A 180 14.39 -21.69 -10.50
C VAL A 180 13.90 -20.77 -9.38
N SER A 181 13.14 -19.75 -9.75
CA SER A 181 12.44 -18.87 -8.82
C SER A 181 11.00 -19.31 -8.66
N LEU A 182 10.59 -19.65 -7.43
CA LEU A 182 9.23 -20.07 -7.12
C LEU A 182 8.47 -18.93 -6.42
N VAL A 183 7.44 -18.42 -7.10
CA VAL A 183 6.58 -17.33 -6.62
C VAL A 183 5.23 -17.89 -6.20
N LYS A 184 4.85 -17.69 -4.93
CA LYS A 184 3.55 -18.17 -4.41
C LYS A 184 2.40 -17.54 -5.20
N LYS A 185 1.56 -18.39 -5.80
CA LYS A 185 0.35 -17.98 -6.54
C LYS A 185 -0.93 -18.17 -5.74
N GLY A 186 -1.04 -19.27 -4.99
CA GLY A 186 -2.22 -19.53 -4.16
C GLY A 186 -2.15 -20.88 -3.46
N LYS A 187 -3.31 -21.40 -3.07
CA LYS A 187 -3.48 -22.73 -2.49
C LYS A 187 -4.33 -23.59 -3.43
N LEU A 188 -4.08 -24.91 -3.45
CA LEU A 188 -4.95 -25.85 -4.15
C LEU A 188 -6.31 -25.93 -3.44
N ALA A 189 -7.37 -26.11 -4.20
CA ALA A 189 -8.72 -26.32 -3.68
C ALA A 189 -8.95 -27.80 -3.32
N ASN A 190 -9.61 -28.04 -2.20
CA ASN A 190 -9.99 -29.38 -1.73
C ASN A 190 -10.93 -30.08 -2.72
N SER A 191 -11.04 -31.41 -2.56
CA SER A 191 -11.98 -32.24 -3.31
C SER A 191 -11.82 -32.16 -4.83
N LYS A 192 -10.57 -32.00 -5.30
CA LYS A 192 -10.23 -31.93 -6.72
C LYS A 192 -9.12 -32.89 -7.09
N THR A 193 -9.22 -33.39 -8.32
CA THR A 193 -8.13 -34.10 -8.99
C THR A 193 -7.26 -33.09 -9.75
N TYR A 194 -5.96 -33.23 -9.58
CA TYR A 194 -4.92 -32.47 -10.26
C TYR A 194 -4.09 -33.39 -11.13
N TYR A 195 -3.69 -32.92 -12.31
CA TYR A 195 -2.82 -33.69 -13.20
C TYR A 195 -1.42 -33.10 -13.23
N ALA A 196 -0.41 -33.93 -12.95
CA ALA A 196 0.98 -33.54 -13.07
C ALA A 196 1.60 -34.07 -14.36
N THR A 197 2.36 -33.21 -15.04
CA THR A 197 3.06 -33.55 -16.31
C THR A 197 4.54 -33.20 -16.29
N LYS A 198 5.00 -32.48 -15.26
CA LYS A 198 6.42 -32.11 -15.09
C LYS A 198 6.83 -32.29 -13.64
N LYS A 199 8.11 -32.60 -13.43
CA LYS A 199 8.75 -32.64 -12.12
C LYS A 199 10.04 -31.83 -12.12
N ILE A 200 10.34 -31.21 -10.98
CA ILE A 200 11.65 -30.60 -10.71
C ILE A 200 12.16 -31.04 -9.36
N THR A 201 13.48 -31.07 -9.21
CA THR A 201 14.16 -31.20 -7.94
C THR A 201 14.96 -29.93 -7.70
N ILE A 202 14.78 -29.30 -6.55
CA ILE A 202 15.51 -28.10 -6.15
C ILE A 202 16.35 -28.41 -4.92
N LYS A 203 17.47 -27.70 -4.77
CA LYS A 203 18.24 -27.70 -3.53
C LYS A 203 17.70 -26.62 -2.61
N LYS A 204 17.05 -27.03 -1.52
CA LYS A 204 16.55 -26.14 -0.46
C LYS A 204 17.38 -26.38 0.80
N ALA A 205 18.21 -25.41 1.15
CA ALA A 205 19.26 -25.59 2.15
C ALA A 205 20.14 -26.82 1.80
N LYS A 206 20.32 -27.77 2.73
CA LYS A 206 21.11 -28.98 2.53
C LYS A 206 20.31 -30.17 1.97
N LYS A 207 19.03 -30.00 1.60
CA LYS A 207 18.14 -31.10 1.16
C LYS A 207 17.62 -30.90 -0.26
N ASN A 208 17.43 -32.01 -0.96
CA ASN A 208 16.78 -32.04 -2.27
C ASN A 208 15.28 -32.18 -2.08
N VAL A 209 14.51 -31.26 -2.68
CA VAL A 209 13.06 -31.20 -2.55
C VAL A 209 12.42 -31.30 -3.92
N LYS A 210 11.43 -32.18 -4.05
CA LYS A 210 10.73 -32.44 -5.32
C LYS A 210 9.45 -31.62 -5.42
N TYR A 211 9.21 -31.06 -6.60
CA TYR A 211 7.97 -30.38 -6.95
C TYR A 211 7.35 -31.02 -8.20
N LEU A 212 6.03 -31.05 -8.24
CA LEU A 212 5.23 -31.48 -9.39
C LEU A 212 4.50 -30.27 -9.97
N TYR A 213 4.53 -30.13 -11.30
CA TYR A 213 3.75 -29.12 -12.00
C TYR A 213 2.34 -29.65 -12.23
N VAL A 214 1.39 -29.17 -11.44
CA VAL A 214 0.00 -29.60 -11.46
C VAL A 214 -0.88 -28.66 -12.28
N THR A 215 -1.91 -29.24 -12.89
CA THR A 215 -2.95 -28.53 -13.65
C THR A 215 -4.35 -29.03 -13.28
N SER A 216 -5.28 -28.10 -13.08
CA SER A 216 -6.72 -28.38 -12.93
C SER A 216 -7.53 -27.12 -13.26
N GLY A 217 -8.16 -27.09 -14.44
CA GLY A 217 -8.86 -25.91 -14.96
C GLY A 217 -7.95 -24.67 -15.05
N LYS A 218 -8.28 -23.61 -14.29
CA LYS A 218 -7.50 -22.37 -14.20
C LYS A 218 -6.25 -22.47 -13.31
N ILE A 219 -6.12 -23.52 -12.49
CA ILE A 219 -4.96 -23.71 -11.60
C ILE A 219 -3.83 -24.37 -12.38
N LYS A 220 -2.67 -23.70 -12.43
CA LYS A 220 -1.42 -24.21 -13.03
C LYS A 220 -0.24 -23.78 -12.16
N GLY A 221 0.60 -24.72 -11.72
CA GLY A 221 1.78 -24.36 -10.94
C GLY A 221 2.52 -25.53 -10.30
N TRP A 222 3.67 -25.23 -9.72
CA TRP A 222 4.52 -26.17 -8.98
C TRP A 222 4.01 -26.35 -7.56
N VAL A 223 3.88 -27.59 -7.11
CA VAL A 223 3.45 -27.95 -5.75
C VAL A 223 4.45 -28.95 -5.18
N LEU A 224 4.70 -28.87 -3.88
CA LEU A 224 5.56 -29.83 -3.18
C LEU A 224 5.00 -31.25 -3.35
N ALA A 225 5.83 -32.15 -3.89
CA ALA A 225 5.39 -33.52 -4.16
C ALA A 225 4.95 -34.25 -2.89
N SER A 226 5.59 -33.96 -1.74
CA SER A 226 5.25 -34.53 -0.44
C SER A 226 3.87 -34.14 0.10
N HIS A 227 3.21 -33.13 -0.49
CA HIS A 227 1.84 -32.73 -0.11
C HIS A 227 0.78 -33.32 -1.04
N LEU A 228 1.19 -34.14 -2.02
CA LEU A 228 0.29 -34.73 -3.00
C LEU A 228 0.28 -36.24 -2.83
N THR A 229 -0.91 -36.80 -2.90
CA THR A 229 -1.16 -38.24 -2.95
C THR A 229 -1.47 -38.61 -4.39
N ALA A 230 -0.82 -39.65 -4.91
CA ALA A 230 -1.11 -40.15 -6.25
C ALA A 230 -2.53 -40.76 -6.30
N GLY A 231 -3.19 -40.63 -7.44
CA GLY A 231 -4.55 -41.10 -7.66
C GLY A 231 -5.56 -39.96 -7.79
N LYS A 232 -6.73 -40.29 -8.36
CA LYS A 232 -7.86 -39.36 -8.45
C LYS A 232 -8.44 -39.13 -7.06
N PHE A 233 -8.97 -37.94 -6.83
CA PHE A 233 -9.81 -37.69 -5.65
C PHE A 233 -11.07 -38.54 -5.77
N MET A 234 -11.40 -39.28 -4.71
CA MET A 234 -12.66 -39.99 -4.54
C MET A 234 -13.34 -39.40 -3.31
N ALA A 235 -14.59 -38.96 -3.44
CA ALA A 235 -15.40 -38.63 -2.29
C ALA A 235 -15.68 -39.93 -1.52
N ALA A 236 -15.69 -39.87 -0.20
CA ALA A 236 -16.27 -40.96 0.57
C ALA A 236 -17.80 -40.88 0.39
N ASP A 237 -18.43 -42.01 0.04
CA ASP A 237 -19.88 -42.18 0.08
C ASP A 237 -20.41 -42.09 1.51
#